data_AF-A0A9D2PXX5-F1
#
_entry.id   AF-A0A9D2PXX5-F1
#
_cell.length_a   1.000
_cell.length_b   1.000
_cell.length_c   1.000
_cell.angle_alpha   90.00
_cell.angle_beta   90.00
_cell.angle_gamma   90.00
#
_symmetry.space_group_name_H-M   'P 1'
#
loop_
_entity.id
_entity.type
_entity.pdbx_description
1 polymer ?
#
loop_
_entity_poly.entity_id
_entity_poly.type
_entity_poly.pdbx_seq_one_letter_code
_entity_poly.pdbx_strand_id
1 'polypeptide(L)'
;MKKTEEKRKTGGYTLLELVVVLSILVILMIIMVPKAQSLLQSAKRAAALEEAQITADAVSWYLEEKQSQGKLKTKDIFPLIGLELDRTGNVLESYMGPGQAGARIESVVVDIPAGRLKQLTYYCAPIRVRLTWDEKGDLEIEYPSQEL
;
A
#
# COMPACT_ATOMS: atom_id res chain seq x y z
N MET A 1 -70.00 -1.08 31.31
CA MET A 1 -68.58 -0.78 31.02
C MET A 1 -67.89 -2.08 30.62
N LYS A 2 -67.54 -2.27 29.33
CA LYS A 2 -66.77 -3.44 28.87
C LYS A 2 -65.30 -3.02 28.79
N LYS A 3 -64.44 -3.64 29.61
CA LYS A 3 -62.99 -3.44 29.57
C LYS A 3 -62.42 -4.48 28.60
N THR A 4 -62.01 -4.04 27.43
CA THR A 4 -61.30 -4.89 26.46
C THR A 4 -59.85 -4.98 26.92
N GLU A 5 -59.45 -6.12 27.48
CA GLU A 5 -58.04 -6.39 27.76
C GLU A 5 -57.33 -6.75 26.44
N GLU A 6 -56.50 -5.84 25.94
CA GLU A 6 -55.54 -6.12 24.88
C GLU A 6 -54.45 -7.08 25.41
N LYS A 7 -54.56 -8.37 25.08
CA LYS A 7 -53.46 -9.33 25.27
C LYS A 7 -52.29 -8.94 24.36
N ARG A 8 -51.31 -8.22 24.92
CA ARG A 8 -50.00 -8.04 24.28
C ARG A 8 -49.33 -9.41 24.16
N LYS A 9 -49.20 -9.92 22.93
CA LYS A 9 -48.37 -11.09 22.63
C LYS A 9 -46.89 -10.69 22.74
N THR A 10 -46.33 -10.77 23.94
CA THR A 10 -44.87 -10.76 24.12
C THR A 10 -44.32 -12.13 23.71
N GLY A 11 -44.08 -12.32 22.41
CA GLY A 11 -43.36 -13.47 21.89
C GLY A 11 -41.88 -13.35 22.27
N GLY A 12 -41.42 -14.15 23.22
CA GLY A 12 -39.99 -14.31 23.50
C GLY A 12 -39.36 -15.29 22.52
N TYR A 13 -38.10 -15.06 22.17
CA TYR A 13 -37.31 -15.99 21.37
C TYR A 13 -37.08 -17.29 22.13
N THR A 14 -37.18 -18.42 21.44
CA THR A 14 -36.88 -19.73 22.05
C THR A 14 -35.37 -19.93 22.11
N LEU A 15 -34.88 -20.71 23.10
CA LEU A 15 -33.46 -21.08 23.19
C LEU A 15 -32.97 -21.77 21.91
N LEU A 16 -33.85 -22.56 21.28
CA LEU A 16 -33.57 -23.23 20.01
C LEU A 16 -33.30 -22.23 18.88
N GLU A 17 -34.13 -21.19 18.77
CA GLU A 17 -33.98 -20.17 17.73
C GLU A 17 -32.65 -19.43 17.86
N LEU A 18 -32.22 -19.14 19.09
CA LEU A 18 -30.91 -18.55 19.34
C LEU A 18 -29.75 -19.46 18.89
N VAL A 19 -29.84 -20.77 19.17
CA VAL A 19 -28.83 -21.75 18.77
C VAL A 19 -28.76 -21.88 17.25
N VAL A 20 -29.91 -21.89 16.56
CA VAL A 20 -29.97 -21.96 15.10
C VAL A 20 -29.36 -20.71 14.47
N VAL A 21 -29.70 -19.52 14.97
CA VAL A 21 -29.13 -18.25 14.48
C VAL A 21 -27.62 -18.20 14.71
N LEU A 22 -27.15 -18.57 15.90
CA LEU A 22 -25.71 -18.61 16.21
C LEU A 22 -24.96 -19.58 15.28
N SER A 23 -25.55 -20.76 15.01
CA SER A 23 -24.96 -21.75 14.12
C SER A 23 -24.76 -21.21 12.70
N ILE A 24 -25.76 -20.49 12.16
CA ILE A 24 -25.66 -19.86 10.84
C ILE A 24 -24.61 -18.74 10.85
N LEU A 25 -24.55 -17.92 11.89
CA LEU A 25 -23.56 -16.84 12.01
C LEU A 25 -22.12 -17.37 12.01
N VAL A 26 -21.85 -18.47 12.68
CA VAL A 26 -20.51 -19.10 12.69
C VAL A 26 -20.11 -19.55 11.29
N ILE A 27 -21.02 -20.21 10.55
CA ILE A 27 -20.77 -20.65 9.17
C ILE A 27 -20.47 -19.45 8.27
N LEU A 28 -21.23 -18.36 8.41
CA LEU A 28 -21.01 -17.14 7.64
C LEU A 28 -19.64 -16.51 7.92
N MET A 29 -19.23 -16.42 9.19
CA MET A 29 -17.92 -15.88 9.56
C MET A 29 -16.76 -16.67 8.94
N ILE A 30 -16.84 -18.01 8.96
CA ILE A 30 -15.79 -18.88 8.40
C ILE A 30 -15.56 -18.58 6.91
N ILE A 31 -16.63 -18.34 6.15
CA ILE A 31 -16.55 -18.05 4.71
C ILE A 31 -16.13 -16.59 4.45
N MET A 32 -16.52 -15.66 5.32
CA MET A 32 -16.30 -14.23 5.13
C MET A 32 -14.87 -13.78 5.43
N VAL A 33 -14.24 -14.33 6.47
CA VAL A 33 -12.87 -13.97 6.90
C VAL A 33 -11.84 -14.06 5.75
N PRO A 34 -11.68 -15.18 5.03
CA PRO A 34 -10.67 -15.27 3.97
C PRO A 34 -10.92 -14.29 2.82
N LYS A 35 -12.19 -14.02 2.50
CA LYS A 35 -12.56 -13.04 1.46
C LYS A 35 -12.17 -11.61 1.86
N ALA A 36 -12.46 -11.22 3.10
CA ALA A 36 -12.10 -9.91 3.61
C ALA A 36 -10.58 -9.70 3.63
N GLN A 37 -9.81 -10.73 4.01
CA GLN A 37 -8.34 -10.69 3.98
C GLN A 37 -7.79 -10.52 2.56
N SER A 38 -8.33 -11.25 1.58
CA SER A 38 -7.92 -11.16 0.17
C SER A 38 -8.17 -9.76 -0.43
N LEU A 39 -9.34 -9.18 -0.14
CA LEU A 39 -9.66 -7.83 -0.57
C LEU A 39 -8.73 -6.80 0.07
N LEU A 40 -8.46 -6.93 1.38
CA LEU A 40 -7.53 -6.05 2.07
C LEU A 40 -6.10 -6.17 1.51
N GLN A 41 -5.64 -7.37 1.19
CA GLN A 41 -4.33 -7.57 0.57
C GLN A 41 -4.24 -6.92 -0.82
N SER A 42 -5.30 -7.03 -1.61
CA SER A 42 -5.39 -6.40 -2.93
C SER A 42 -5.37 -4.88 -2.84
N ALA A 43 -6.13 -4.31 -1.89
CA ALA A 43 -6.14 -2.88 -1.63
C ALA A 43 -4.76 -2.36 -1.18
N LYS A 44 -4.09 -3.09 -0.28
CA LYS A 44 -2.72 -2.76 0.14
C LYS A 44 -1.72 -2.80 -1.02
N ARG A 45 -1.83 -3.79 -1.91
CA ARG A 45 -0.98 -3.88 -3.10
C ARG A 45 -1.21 -2.71 -4.06
N ALA A 46 -2.47 -2.35 -4.31
CA ALA A 46 -2.81 -1.22 -5.17
C ALA A 46 -2.27 0.10 -4.59
N ALA A 47 -2.47 0.34 -3.29
CA ALA A 47 -1.96 1.54 -2.62
C ALA A 47 -0.42 1.60 -2.63
N ALA A 48 0.25 0.47 -2.37
CA ALA A 48 1.71 0.41 -2.44
C ALA A 48 2.24 0.62 -3.86
N LEU A 49 1.53 0.15 -4.89
CA LEU A 49 1.90 0.38 -6.28
C LEU A 49 1.75 1.86 -6.68
N GLU A 50 0.62 2.46 -6.33
CA GLU A 50 0.35 3.89 -6.60
C GLU A 50 1.42 4.76 -5.93
N GLU A 51 1.74 4.49 -4.67
CA GLU A 51 2.76 5.24 -3.96
C GLU A 51 4.17 4.97 -4.48
N ALA A 52 4.48 3.74 -4.92
CA ALA A 52 5.74 3.44 -5.59
C ALA A 52 5.90 4.25 -6.88
N GLN A 53 4.83 4.45 -7.65
CA GLN A 53 4.83 5.31 -8.84
C GLN A 53 5.04 6.77 -8.50
N ILE A 54 4.30 7.30 -7.51
CA ILE A 54 4.49 8.68 -7.01
C ILE A 54 5.94 8.89 -6.54
N THR A 55 6.49 7.91 -5.82
CA THR A 55 7.88 7.94 -5.34
C THR A 55 8.86 7.91 -6.51
N ALA A 56 8.60 7.10 -7.53
CA ALA A 56 9.44 7.05 -8.73
C ALA A 56 9.45 8.38 -9.50
N ASP A 57 8.30 9.01 -9.63
CA ASP A 57 8.17 10.32 -10.27
C ASP A 57 8.91 11.39 -9.46
N ALA A 58 8.75 11.40 -8.14
CA ALA A 58 9.47 12.30 -7.24
C ALA A 58 10.99 12.09 -7.30
N VAL A 59 11.45 10.84 -7.33
CA VAL A 59 12.87 10.51 -7.52
C VAL A 59 13.35 10.99 -8.89
N SER A 60 12.57 10.81 -9.95
CA SER A 60 12.92 11.25 -11.30
C SER A 60 13.08 12.77 -11.36
N TRP A 61 12.17 13.53 -10.76
CA TRP A 61 12.29 14.99 -10.66
C TRP A 61 13.50 15.45 -9.85
N TYR A 62 13.75 14.80 -8.71
CA TYR A 62 14.94 15.06 -7.90
C TYR A 62 16.23 14.83 -8.72
N LEU A 63 16.29 13.73 -9.47
CA LEU A 63 17.45 13.43 -10.32
C LEU A 63 17.61 14.44 -11.45
N GLU A 64 16.52 14.83 -12.12
CA GLU A 64 16.54 15.83 -13.20
C GLU A 64 17.03 17.20 -12.70
N GLU A 65 16.59 17.64 -11.52
CA GLU A 65 17.07 18.88 -10.91
C GLU A 65 18.58 18.80 -10.61
N LYS A 66 19.05 17.69 -10.04
CA LYS A 66 20.48 17.47 -9.78
C LYS A 66 21.29 17.38 -11.07
N GLN A 67 20.72 16.86 -12.15
CA GLN A 67 21.36 16.83 -13.46
C GLN A 67 21.54 18.25 -14.01
N SER A 68 20.48 19.06 -13.95
CA SER A 68 20.46 20.46 -14.39
C SER A 68 21.46 21.34 -13.62
N GLN A 69 21.68 21.07 -12.33
CA GLN A 69 22.65 21.77 -11.47
C GLN A 69 24.13 21.43 -11.75
N GLY A 70 24.44 20.58 -12.74
CA GLY A 70 25.80 20.47 -13.27
C GLY A 70 26.52 19.13 -13.00
N LYS A 71 25.78 18.02 -13.19
CA LYS A 71 26.17 16.60 -13.15
C LYS A 71 25.74 15.88 -11.87
N LEU A 72 24.76 15.00 -12.04
CA LEU A 72 24.41 13.92 -11.12
C LEU A 72 25.66 13.15 -10.69
N LYS A 73 25.89 13.03 -9.38
CA LYS A 73 26.95 12.20 -8.82
C LYS A 73 26.33 11.09 -7.97
N THR A 74 27.07 10.00 -7.76
CA THR A 74 26.61 8.88 -6.93
C THR A 74 26.22 9.31 -5.51
N LYS A 75 26.87 10.35 -4.97
CA LYS A 75 26.53 10.96 -3.66
C LYS A 75 25.09 11.48 -3.57
N ASP A 76 24.48 11.84 -4.70
CA ASP A 76 23.11 12.36 -4.74
C ASP A 76 22.09 11.21 -4.74
N ILE A 77 22.52 9.99 -5.11
CA ILE A 77 21.73 8.75 -5.12
C ILE A 77 21.74 8.06 -3.75
N PHE A 78 22.89 8.04 -3.06
CA PHE A 78 23.05 7.44 -1.73
C PHE A 78 21.95 7.83 -0.71
N PRO A 79 21.53 9.10 -0.57
CA PRO A 79 20.47 9.45 0.39
C PRO A 79 19.09 8.91 0.01
N LEU A 80 18.87 8.48 -1.23
CA LEU A 80 17.61 7.85 -1.66
C LEU A 80 17.53 6.38 -1.22
N ILE A 81 18.66 5.72 -0.95
CA ILE A 81 18.70 4.32 -0.55
C ILE A 81 18.45 4.22 0.96
N GLY A 82 17.39 3.50 1.35
CA GLY A 82 16.96 3.39 2.74
C GLY A 82 16.17 4.60 3.25
N LEU A 83 15.77 5.51 2.35
CA LEU A 83 15.03 6.71 2.72
C LEU A 83 13.63 6.35 3.24
N GLU A 84 13.30 6.81 4.44
CA GLU A 84 11.96 6.71 5.02
C GLU A 84 11.10 7.87 4.49
N LEU A 85 9.96 7.52 3.87
CA LEU A 85 9.08 8.48 3.19
C LEU A 85 8.05 9.12 4.15
N ASP A 86 7.79 8.48 5.29
CA ASP A 86 6.94 9.01 6.38
C ASP A 86 7.63 10.11 7.18
N ARG A 87 8.97 10.14 7.18
CA ARG A 87 9.76 11.03 8.02
C ARG A 87 9.87 12.43 7.41
N THR A 88 9.52 13.45 8.19
CA THR A 88 9.74 14.86 7.82
C THR A 88 11.24 15.23 7.74
N GLY A 89 11.57 16.17 6.85
CA GLY A 89 12.93 16.60 6.52
C GLY A 89 13.66 15.68 5.53
N ASN A 90 12.97 14.80 4.83
CA ASN A 90 13.57 13.90 3.86
C ASN A 90 13.87 14.61 2.52
N VAL A 91 14.77 14.04 1.70
CA VAL A 91 15.20 14.67 0.43
C VAL A 91 14.11 14.73 -0.64
N LEU A 92 13.03 13.96 -0.48
CA LEU A 92 11.90 13.89 -1.41
C LEU A 92 10.68 14.71 -0.94
N GLU A 93 10.71 15.31 0.25
CA GLU A 93 9.58 16.05 0.83
C GLU A 93 9.13 17.25 -0.03
N SER A 94 10.07 17.84 -0.79
CA SER A 94 9.73 18.94 -1.72
C SER A 94 9.11 18.45 -3.04
N TYR A 95 9.11 17.15 -3.30
CA TYR A 95 8.64 16.55 -4.57
C TYR A 95 7.41 15.66 -4.38
N MET A 96 7.18 15.15 -3.16
CA MET A 96 6.00 14.37 -2.79
C MET A 96 5.54 14.70 -1.38
N GLY A 97 4.25 14.47 -1.10
CA GLY A 97 3.73 14.49 0.27
C GLY A 97 4.32 13.38 1.15
N PRO A 98 3.97 13.35 2.45
CA PRO A 98 4.39 12.26 3.33
C PRO A 98 3.91 10.91 2.78
N GLY A 99 4.80 9.93 2.74
CA GLY A 99 4.47 8.56 2.34
C GLY A 99 3.64 7.83 3.40
N GLN A 100 3.23 6.60 3.11
CA GLN A 100 2.61 5.71 4.07
C GLN A 100 3.52 5.43 5.27
N ALA A 101 2.92 5.17 6.43
CA ALA A 101 3.66 4.85 7.65
C ALA A 101 4.56 3.61 7.43
N GLY A 102 5.87 3.78 7.63
CA GLY A 102 6.86 2.73 7.40
C GLY A 102 7.23 2.51 5.93
N ALA A 103 6.78 3.37 5.02
CA ALA A 103 7.20 3.38 3.63
C ALA A 103 8.66 3.81 3.50
N ARG A 104 9.41 3.08 2.68
CA ARG A 104 10.81 3.40 2.39
C ARG A 104 11.23 2.96 1.01
N ILE A 105 12.28 3.60 0.51
CA ILE A 105 12.96 3.18 -0.70
C ILE A 105 14.08 2.21 -0.32
N GLU A 106 14.02 0.97 -0.79
CA GLU A 106 15.05 -0.04 -0.50
C GLU A 106 16.23 0.02 -1.47
N SER A 107 15.96 0.33 -2.75
CA SER A 107 17.02 0.46 -3.75
C SER A 107 16.62 1.39 -4.87
N VAL A 108 17.59 2.14 -5.38
CA VAL A 108 17.46 3.00 -6.56
C VAL A 108 18.62 2.71 -7.51
N VAL A 109 18.32 2.43 -8.76
CA VAL A 109 19.31 2.28 -9.84
C VAL A 109 19.06 3.40 -10.83
N VAL A 110 20.11 4.19 -11.09
CA VAL A 110 20.05 5.35 -11.98
C VAL A 110 21.09 5.19 -13.07
N ASP A 111 20.71 5.50 -14.30
CA ASP A 111 21.65 5.72 -15.39
C ASP A 111 22.30 7.10 -15.21
N ILE A 112 23.48 7.14 -14.61
CA ILE A 112 24.23 8.37 -14.33
C ILE A 112 24.51 9.21 -15.59
N PRO A 113 24.92 8.63 -16.75
CA PRO A 113 25.19 9.45 -17.94
C PRO A 113 23.91 10.04 -18.55
N ALA A 114 22.78 9.32 -18.55
CA ALA A 114 21.50 9.84 -19.03
C ALA A 114 20.73 10.66 -17.98
N GLY A 115 21.06 10.50 -16.70
CA GLY A 115 20.36 11.10 -15.56
C GLY A 115 18.99 10.49 -15.25
N ARG A 116 18.73 9.27 -15.72
CA ARG A 116 17.39 8.65 -15.67
C ARG A 116 17.29 7.52 -14.67
N LEU A 117 16.16 7.43 -13.98
CA LEU A 117 15.83 6.29 -13.13
C LEU A 117 15.67 5.02 -13.98
N LYS A 118 16.36 3.95 -13.63
CA LYS A 118 16.26 2.61 -14.26
C LYS A 118 15.49 1.62 -13.41
N GLN A 119 15.63 1.70 -12.09
CA GLN A 119 14.93 0.79 -11.18
C GLN A 119 14.68 1.47 -9.83
N LEU A 120 13.51 1.25 -9.26
CA LEU A 120 13.14 1.66 -7.91
C LEU A 120 12.53 0.46 -7.19
N THR A 121 13.00 0.15 -5.98
CA THR A 121 12.31 -0.81 -5.10
C THR A 121 11.73 -0.06 -3.91
N TYR A 122 10.41 -0.03 -3.85
CA TYR A 122 9.61 0.55 -2.79
C TYR A 122 9.15 -0.54 -1.83
N TYR A 123 9.15 -0.23 -0.54
CA TYR A 123 8.70 -1.13 0.51
C TYR A 123 7.75 -0.43 1.46
N CYS A 124 6.57 -1.01 1.64
CA CYS A 124 5.63 -0.66 2.68
C CYS A 124 5.08 -1.96 3.28
N ALA A 125 5.43 -2.27 4.53
CA ALA A 125 5.22 -3.58 5.11
C ALA A 125 3.75 -4.05 4.98
N PRO A 126 3.49 -5.27 4.46
CA PRO A 126 4.43 -6.32 4.01
C PRO A 126 4.68 -6.34 2.49
N ILE A 127 4.24 -5.32 1.74
CA ILE A 127 4.32 -5.28 0.28
C ILE A 127 5.64 -4.65 -0.18
N ARG A 128 6.30 -5.31 -1.11
CA ARG A 128 7.46 -4.79 -1.85
C ARG A 128 7.08 -4.67 -3.32
N VAL A 129 7.34 -3.51 -3.90
CA VAL A 129 7.08 -3.20 -5.31
C VAL A 129 8.40 -2.81 -5.95
N ARG A 130 8.76 -3.48 -7.04
CA ARG A 130 9.89 -3.10 -7.88
C ARG A 130 9.36 -2.56 -9.19
N LEU A 131 9.81 -1.37 -9.52
CA LEU A 131 9.55 -0.68 -10.77
C LEU A 131 10.84 -0.68 -11.56
N THR A 132 10.81 -1.22 -12.77
CA THR A 132 11.96 -1.27 -13.69
C THR A 132 11.56 -0.58 -14.99
N TRP A 133 12.38 0.34 -15.47
CA TRP A 133 12.18 1.03 -16.75
C TRP A 133 13.11 0.43 -17.80
N ASP A 134 12.53 -0.11 -18.87
CA ASP A 134 13.27 -0.61 -20.02
C ASP A 134 13.92 0.54 -20.81
N GLU A 135 14.86 0.24 -21.72
CA GLU A 135 15.49 1.24 -22.58
C GLU A 135 14.49 2.01 -23.46
N LYS A 136 13.31 1.42 -23.71
CA LYS A 136 12.20 2.05 -24.44
C LYS A 136 11.31 2.95 -23.57
N GLY A 137 11.52 2.97 -22.26
CA GLY A 137 10.69 3.70 -21.28
C GLY A 137 9.41 2.97 -20.87
N ASP A 138 9.27 1.68 -21.20
CA ASP A 138 8.17 0.84 -20.72
C ASP A 138 8.40 0.45 -19.26
N LEU A 139 7.33 0.44 -18.46
CA LEU A 139 7.38 0.20 -17.02
C LEU A 139 7.04 -1.26 -16.72
N GLU A 140 8.02 -2.02 -16.25
CA GLU A 140 7.82 -3.36 -15.72
C GLU A 140 7.59 -3.29 -14.20
N ILE A 141 6.47 -3.85 -13.74
CA ILE A 141 6.08 -3.89 -12.33
C ILE A 141 6.27 -5.31 -11.83
N GLU A 142 7.19 -5.49 -10.90
CA GLU A 142 7.43 -6.76 -10.23
C GLU A 142 7.05 -6.67 -8.75
N TYR A 143 6.42 -7.73 -8.23
CA TYR A 143 6.20 -7.91 -6.80
C TYR A 143 7.18 -8.97 -6.30
N PRO A 144 8.43 -8.58 -5.99
CA PRO A 144 9.39 -9.54 -5.45
C PRO A 144 8.83 -10.12 -4.16
N SER A 145 8.48 -11.41 -4.21
CA SER A 145 8.07 -12.16 -3.04
C SER A 145 9.14 -11.99 -1.96
N GLN A 146 8.73 -11.67 -0.74
CA GLN A 146 9.59 -11.94 0.42
C GLN A 146 9.84 -13.45 0.38
N GLU A 147 11.06 -13.87 0.02
CA GLU A 147 11.54 -15.16 0.47
C GLU A 147 11.46 -15.16 2.01
N LEU A 148 10.94 -16.27 2.53
CA LEU A 148 10.41 -16.51 3.87
C LEU A 148 11.12 -15.80 5.03
#